data_AF-A0A847GEY9-F1
#
_entry.id   AF-A0A847GEY9-F1
#
_cell.length_a   1.000
_cell.length_b   1.000
_cell.length_c   1.000
_cell.angle_alpha   90.00
_cell.angle_beta   90.00
_cell.angle_gamma   90.00
#
_symmetry.space_group_name_H-M   'P 1'
#
loop_
_entity.id
_entity.type
_entity.pdbx_description
1 polymer ?
#
loop_
_entity_poly.entity_id
_entity_poly.type
_entity_poly.pdbx_seq_one_letter_code
_entity_poly.pdbx_strand_id
1 'polypeptide(L)'
;MKISIDAERLRRVLDAMVSSGDAEKLATEYACDFFDAQPPLSMEIELAKGGCEVLSAYELAFSPELNGWYSGERVEDAALIERILREAADIQE
;
A
#
# COMPACT_ATOMS: atom_id res chain seq x y z
N MET A 1 10.68 -6.18 0.67
CA MET A 1 11.52 -4.96 0.64
C MET A 1 11.27 -4.16 1.92
N LYS A 2 12.33 -3.74 2.64
CA LYS A 2 12.17 -3.05 3.92
C LYS A 2 12.08 -1.54 3.72
N ILE A 3 11.08 -0.92 4.35
CA ILE A 3 10.85 0.53 4.33
C ILE A 3 10.89 1.06 5.76
N SER A 4 11.68 2.09 6.00
CA SER A 4 11.78 2.72 7.32
C SER A 4 10.72 3.82 7.47
N ILE A 5 9.68 3.51 8.23
CA ILE A 5 8.56 4.39 8.52
C ILE A 5 8.07 4.16 9.95
N ASP A 6 7.30 5.07 10.52
CA ASP A 6 6.67 4.84 11.80
C ASP A 6 5.61 3.73 11.67
N ALA A 7 5.93 2.54 12.19
CA ALA A 7 5.08 1.36 12.10
C ALA A 7 3.72 1.55 12.80
N GLU A 8 3.66 2.33 13.88
CA GLU A 8 2.40 2.60 14.58
C GLU A 8 1.51 3.54 13.77
N ARG A 9 2.11 4.55 13.13
CA ARG A 9 1.39 5.45 12.23
C ARG A 9 0.87 4.71 10.99
N LEU A 10 1.74 3.91 10.37
CA LEU A 10 1.35 3.08 9.22
C LEU A 10 0.23 2.11 9.59
N ARG A 11 0.33 1.43 10.75
CA ARG A 11 -0.74 0.54 11.23
C ARG A 11 -2.10 1.22 11.32
N ARG A 12 -2.17 2.45 11.84
CA ARG A 12 -3.43 3.20 11.93
C ARG A 12 -4.04 3.47 10.57
N VAL A 13 -3.22 3.81 9.57
CA VAL A 13 -3.68 4.04 8.20
C VAL A 13 -4.16 2.73 7.57
N LEU A 14 -3.40 1.65 7.72
CA LEU A 14 -3.80 0.34 7.18
C LEU A 14 -5.11 -0.16 7.83
N ASP A 15 -5.26 -0.03 9.15
CA ASP A 15 -6.50 -0.37 9.85
C ASP A 15 -7.68 0.52 9.40
N ALA A 16 -7.43 1.79 9.05
CA ALA A 16 -8.44 2.68 8.46
C ALA A 16 -8.84 2.25 7.04
N MET A 17 -7.88 1.86 6.20
CA MET A 17 -8.14 1.32 4.85
C MET A 17 -8.93 0.02 4.90
N VAL A 18 -8.68 -0.84 5.91
CA VAL A 18 -9.50 -2.04 6.14
C VAL A 18 -10.96 -1.66 6.44
N SER A 19 -11.17 -0.54 7.13
CA SER A 19 -12.51 -0.05 7.43
C SER A 19 -13.20 0.59 6.22
N SER A 20 -12.46 1.15 5.26
CA SER A 20 -13.02 1.69 4.01
C SER A 20 -13.23 0.63 2.93
N GLY A 21 -12.58 -0.54 3.06
CA GLY A 21 -12.63 -1.61 2.07
C GLY A 21 -11.51 -1.56 1.04
N ASP A 22 -10.55 -0.63 1.18
CA ASP A 22 -9.38 -0.49 0.30
C ASP A 22 -8.20 -1.35 0.76
N ALA A 23 -8.34 -2.04 1.89
CA ALA A 23 -7.40 -3.04 2.34
C ALA A 23 -8.11 -4.25 2.96
N GLU A 24 -7.44 -5.38 2.93
CA GLU A 24 -7.79 -6.59 3.65
C GLU A 24 -6.68 -6.91 4.65
N LYS A 25 -7.06 -7.16 5.91
CA LYS A 25 -6.13 -7.68 6.91
C LYS A 25 -6.09 -9.19 6.83
N LEU A 26 -4.93 -9.72 6.46
CA LEU A 26 -4.65 -11.15 6.45
C LEU A 26 -4.06 -11.56 7.82
N ALA A 27 -3.42 -12.74 7.89
CA ALA A 27 -2.94 -13.28 9.16
C ALA A 27 -1.88 -12.38 9.84
N THR A 28 -0.82 -12.03 9.10
CA THR A 28 0.28 -11.17 9.59
C THR A 28 0.51 -9.93 8.73
N GLU A 29 -0.15 -9.86 7.57
CA GLU A 29 0.05 -8.87 6.53
C GLU A 29 -1.25 -8.13 6.18
N TYR A 30 -1.10 -7.02 5.47
CA TYR A 30 -2.17 -6.24 4.89
C TYR A 30 -2.03 -6.29 3.37
N ALA A 31 -3.11 -6.65 2.67
CA ALA A 31 -3.23 -6.43 1.23
C ALA A 31 -3.96 -5.10 1.02
N CYS A 32 -3.36 -4.15 0.31
CA CYS A 32 -3.86 -2.77 0.25
C CYS A 32 -3.76 -2.22 -1.16
N ASP A 33 -4.82 -1.59 -1.63
CA ASP A 33 -4.84 -0.88 -2.91
C ASP A 33 -4.80 0.63 -2.67
N PHE A 34 -3.71 1.26 -3.12
CA PHE A 34 -3.50 2.70 -3.06
C PHE A 34 -3.95 3.34 -4.38
N PHE A 35 -5.28 3.43 -4.59
CA PHE A 35 -5.86 3.95 -5.85
C PHE A 35 -5.49 5.41 -6.14
N ASP A 36 -5.34 6.23 -5.11
CA ASP A 36 -5.01 7.65 -5.24
C ASP A 36 -3.50 7.92 -5.38
N ALA A 37 -2.66 6.89 -5.22
CA ALA A 37 -1.22 7.02 -5.41
C ALA A 37 -0.87 7.30 -6.89
N GLN A 38 0.33 7.83 -7.12
CA GLN A 38 0.84 8.10 -8.46
C GLN A 38 2.23 7.45 -8.64
N PRO A 39 2.33 6.31 -9.36
CA PRO A 39 1.22 5.53 -9.94
C PRO A 39 0.37 4.84 -8.85
N PRO A 40 -0.89 4.44 -9.17
CA PRO A 40 -1.69 3.60 -8.28
C PRO A 40 -1.02 2.24 -8.07
N LEU A 41 -0.96 1.76 -6.83
CA LEU A 41 -0.26 0.51 -6.48
C LEU A 41 -1.13 -0.42 -5.63
N SER A 42 -1.01 -1.72 -5.86
CA SER A 42 -1.45 -2.76 -4.93
C SER A 42 -0.24 -3.31 -4.18
N MET A 43 -0.32 -3.45 -2.85
CA MET A 43 0.80 -3.90 -2.02
C MET A 43 0.37 -4.91 -0.95
N GLU A 44 1.27 -5.86 -0.69
CA GLU A 44 1.25 -6.70 0.52
C GLU A 44 2.29 -6.19 1.51
N ILE A 45 1.83 -5.84 2.71
CA ILE A 45 2.63 -5.15 3.73
C ILE A 45 2.58 -5.92 5.05
N GLU A 46 3.74 -6.34 5.55
CA GLU A 46 3.91 -6.86 6.90
C GLU A 46 4.55 -5.78 7.79
N LEU A 47 3.94 -5.52 8.95
CA LEU A 47 4.48 -4.54 9.90
C LEU A 47 5.67 -5.13 10.66
N ALA A 48 6.74 -4.35 10.80
CA ALA A 48 7.97 -4.77 11.47
C ALA A 48 8.46 -3.71 12.47
N LYS A 49 9.37 -4.10 13.37
CA LYS A 49 9.98 -3.14 14.29
C LYS A 49 10.79 -2.10 13.50
N GLY A 50 10.38 -0.83 13.57
CA GLY A 50 11.06 0.29 12.90
C GLY A 50 10.60 0.55 11.45
N GLY A 51 9.51 -0.07 11.02
CA GLY A 51 8.93 0.16 9.69
C GLY A 51 8.01 -0.96 9.22
N CYS A 52 8.15 -1.33 7.96
CA CYS A 52 7.43 -2.45 7.37
C CYS A 52 8.28 -3.19 6.36
N GLU A 53 7.83 -4.38 6.03
CA GLU A 53 8.29 -5.15 4.89
C GLU A 53 7.18 -5.20 3.84
N VAL A 54 7.48 -4.68 2.65
CA VAL A 54 6.62 -4.78 1.47
C VAL A 54 6.97 -6.08 0.75
N LEU A 55 6.10 -7.08 0.86
CA LEU A 55 6.30 -8.43 0.33
C LEU A 55 6.12 -8.45 -1.20
N SER A 56 5.14 -7.69 -1.66
CA SER A 56 4.88 -7.48 -3.08
C SER A 56 4.30 -6.09 -3.33
N ALA A 57 4.57 -5.56 -4.52
CA ALA A 57 4.01 -4.30 -5.00
C ALA A 57 3.84 -4.38 -6.52
N TYR A 58 2.67 -3.99 -7.01
CA TYR A 58 2.34 -3.97 -8.44
C TYR A 58 1.64 -2.68 -8.80
N GLU A 59 1.93 -2.14 -9.98
CA GLU A 59 1.12 -1.06 -10.53
C GLU A 59 -0.32 -1.51 -10.75
N LEU A 60 -1.27 -0.63 -10.50
CA LEU A 60 -2.67 -0.82 -10.82
C LEU A 60 -3.01 0.03 -12.05
N ALA A 61 -3.56 -0.62 -13.06
CA ALA A 61 -4.06 0.03 -14.26
C ALA A 61 -5.58 -0.12 -14.33
N PHE A 62 -6.28 1.01 -14.44
CA PHE A 62 -7.72 1.00 -14.68
C PHE A 62 -8.01 0.71 -16.16
N SER A 63 -8.87 -0.28 -16.41
CA SER A 63 -9.43 -0.56 -17.73
C SER A 63 -10.85 0.00 -17.82
N PRO A 64 -11.08 1.07 -18.59
CA PRO A 64 -12.43 1.62 -18.80
C PRO A 64 -13.37 0.65 -19.51
N GLU A 65 -12.84 -0.20 -20.39
CA GLU A 65 -13.62 -1.20 -21.13
C GLU A 65 -14.23 -2.25 -20.19
N LEU A 66 -13.45 -2.71 -19.23
CA LEU A 66 -13.87 -3.72 -18.26
C LEU A 66 -14.41 -3.11 -16.96
N ASN A 67 -14.34 -1.79 -16.82
CA ASN A 67 -14.70 -1.03 -15.63
C ASN A 67 -14.06 -1.63 -14.35
N GLY A 68 -12.74 -1.84 -14.39
CA GLY A 68 -12.02 -2.51 -13.30
C GLY A 68 -10.53 -2.20 -13.27
N TRP A 69 -9.90 -2.46 -12.12
CA TRP A 69 -8.47 -2.32 -11.90
C TRP A 69 -7.76 -3.66 -12.08
N TYR A 70 -6.55 -3.63 -12.65
CA TYR A 70 -5.74 -4.81 -12.93
C TYR A 70 -4.29 -4.57 -12.55
N SER A 71 -3.65 -5.59 -11.99
CA SER A 71 -2.22 -5.56 -11.69
C SER A 71 -1.41 -5.56 -12.99
N GLY A 72 -0.51 -4.60 -13.09
CA GLY A 72 0.47 -4.45 -14.17
C GLY A 72 1.83 -4.96 -13.74
N GLU A 73 2.86 -4.13 -13.94
CA GLU A 73 4.24 -4.49 -13.67
C GLU A 73 4.55 -4.52 -12.17
N ARG A 74 5.48 -5.40 -11.79
CA ARG A 74 6.01 -5.45 -10.43
C ARG A 74 6.87 -4.22 -10.18
N VAL A 75 6.66 -3.56 -9.05
CA VAL A 75 7.42 -2.38 -8.63
C VAL A 75 8.48 -2.79 -7.62
N GLU A 76 9.74 -2.49 -7.93
CA GLU A 76 10.89 -2.74 -7.04
C GLU A 76 11.58 -1.44 -6.57
N ASP A 77 11.00 -0.28 -6.89
CA ASP A 77 11.52 1.02 -6.48
C ASP A 77 11.17 1.33 -5.02
N ALA A 78 12.17 1.21 -4.15
CA ALA A 78 12.07 1.51 -2.72
C ALA A 78 11.67 2.96 -2.43
N ALA A 79 12.22 3.92 -3.18
CA ALA A 79 11.98 5.34 -2.94
C ALA A 79 10.54 5.71 -3.33
N LEU A 80 10.04 5.13 -4.42
CA LEU A 80 8.65 5.29 -4.83
C LEU A 80 7.68 4.74 -3.78
N ILE A 81 7.92 3.51 -3.32
CA ILE A 81 7.07 2.85 -2.33
C ILE A 81 7.11 3.58 -0.99
N GLU A 82 8.29 4.01 -0.54
CA GLU A 82 8.41 4.82 0.67
C GLU A 82 7.62 6.12 0.58
N ARG A 83 7.70 6.83 -0.56
CA ARG A 83 6.95 8.07 -0.78
C ARG A 83 5.45 7.84 -0.67
N ILE A 84 4.92 6.80 -1.34
CA ILE A 84 3.49 6.49 -1.32
C ILE A 84 3.01 6.15 0.09
N LEU A 85 3.77 5.34 0.83
CA LEU A 85 3.43 4.99 2.23
C LEU A 85 3.47 6.20 3.16
N ARG A 86 4.39 7.15 2.93
CA ARG A 86 4.45 8.41 3.68
C ARG A 86 3.27 9.32 3.35
N GLU A 87 2.96 9.50 2.07
CA GLU A 87 1.80 10.28 1.61
C GLU A 87 0.51 9.72 2.21
N ALA A 88 0.29 8.41 2.15
CA ALA A 88 -0.86 7.76 2.78
C ALA A 88 -0.91 7.97 4.31
N ALA A 89 0.25 7.96 4.98
CA ALA A 89 0.36 8.22 6.41
C ALA A 89 0.11 9.70 6.80
N ASP A 90 0.33 10.63 5.87
CA ASP A 90 0.20 12.08 6.07
C ASP A 90 -1.19 12.65 5.75
N ILE A 91 -2.02 11.96 4.95
CA ILE A 91 -3.35 12.45 4.50
C ILE A 91 -4.45 12.42 5.59
N GLN A 92 -4.14 12.11 6.85
CA GLN A 92 -5.12 12.06 7.95
C GLN A 92 -4.92 13.22 8.95
N GLU A 93 -5.24 14.46 8.53
CA GLU A 93 -5.52 15.62 9.41
C GLU A 93 -6.90 16.21 9.13
#